data_AF-A0A7V9FHQ6-F1
#
_entry.id   AF-A0A7V9FHQ6-F1
#
_cell.length_a   1.000
_cell.length_b   1.000
_cell.length_c   1.000
_cell.angle_alpha   90.00
_cell.angle_beta   90.00
_cell.angle_gamma   90.00
#
_symmetry.space_group_name_H-M   'P 1'
#
loop_
_entity.id
_entity.type
_entity.pdbx_description
1 polymer ?
#
loop_
_entity_poly.entity_id
_entity_poly.type
_entity_poly.pdbx_seq_one_letter_code
_entity_poly.pdbx_strand_id
1 'polypeptide(L)'
;MTEPARVDPQWVGDPALSYSPMLRRAFNGAALTVAVLPIPVALLHLLPAYRIHNMFLVFYAPLICLLTLGYLLYVRDALARTMFKHLLKPLPRDSGYYPERASVRLRRLWAAVRNAILTLLPAFLLLTSFGCVMRYTTLLNRSVALASEVLTERLVPSEDVGMLTIPPPESAAKPTRLPARTTGKRAQTEDRGVAVDTTVARTEGSPAQSAVLRRRVLEVAETADIPYFVELTMLYIGSFLAALGAFVLMGLREYAKEALGLSERDVVLGRILVETE
;
A
#
# COMPACT_ATOMS: atom_id res chain seq x y z
N MET A 1 55.76 -4.23 43.95
CA MET A 1 54.84 -3.10 43.72
C MET A 1 55.09 -2.62 42.30
N THR A 2 54.39 -3.22 41.35
CA THR A 2 54.44 -2.85 39.93
C THR A 2 53.35 -1.82 39.69
N GLU A 3 53.76 -0.67 39.16
CA GLU A 3 52.91 0.46 38.82
C GLU A 3 51.82 0.01 37.84
N PRO A 4 50.52 0.27 38.11
CA PRO A 4 49.46 -0.09 37.18
C PRO A 4 49.67 0.71 35.90
N ALA A 5 49.86 -0.01 34.78
CA ALA A 5 50.03 0.57 33.47
C ALA A 5 48.90 1.55 33.20
N ARG A 6 49.26 2.82 33.04
CA ARG A 6 48.34 3.90 32.68
C ARG A 6 47.87 3.60 31.25
N VAL A 7 46.66 3.06 31.12
CA VAL A 7 46.02 2.87 29.81
C VAL A 7 45.64 4.26 29.32
N ASP A 8 46.45 4.81 28.41
CA ASP A 8 46.12 6.05 27.73
C ASP A 8 44.85 5.82 26.89
N PRO A 9 43.75 6.59 27.11
CA PRO A 9 42.54 6.50 26.31
C PRO A 9 42.78 7.16 24.94
N GLN A 10 43.71 6.63 24.16
CA GLN A 10 44.13 7.20 22.88
C GLN A 10 43.26 6.74 21.70
N TRP A 11 42.30 5.85 21.93
CA TRP A 11 41.26 5.49 20.96
C TRP A 11 40.07 6.46 21.01
N VAL A 12 40.37 7.75 20.88
CA VAL A 12 39.39 8.69 20.30
C VAL A 12 39.42 8.40 18.81
N GLY A 13 38.54 7.50 18.36
CA GLY A 13 38.48 7.06 16.97
C GLY A 13 38.53 8.23 16.00
N ASP A 14 39.30 8.09 14.92
CA ASP A 14 39.54 9.15 13.95
C ASP A 14 38.22 9.84 13.55
N PRO A 15 38.02 11.13 13.91
CA PRO A 15 36.81 11.86 13.55
C PRO A 15 36.63 11.97 12.03
N ALA A 16 37.68 11.68 11.26
CA ALA A 16 37.69 11.64 9.81
C ALA A 16 36.84 10.50 9.19
N LEU A 17 36.48 9.47 9.95
CA LEU A 17 35.51 8.44 9.53
C LEU A 17 34.09 8.73 10.04
N SER A 18 33.83 9.91 10.62
CA SER A 18 32.46 10.39 10.83
C SER A 18 31.77 10.48 9.48
N TYR A 19 30.73 9.67 9.33
CA TYR A 19 29.96 9.61 8.10
C TYR A 19 29.49 11.02 7.70
N SER A 20 29.63 11.34 6.42
CA SER A 20 29.41 12.70 5.97
C SER A 20 27.96 13.13 6.25
N PRO A 21 27.71 14.34 6.75
CA PRO A 21 26.36 14.90 6.88
C PRO A 21 25.57 14.90 5.56
N MET A 22 26.23 14.64 4.42
CA MET A 22 25.61 14.46 3.12
C MET A 22 24.78 13.18 3.02
N LEU A 23 25.21 12.04 3.58
CA LEU A 23 24.44 10.80 3.47
C LEU A 23 23.10 10.91 4.22
N ARG A 24 23.11 11.48 5.43
CA ARG A 24 21.89 11.72 6.19
C ARG A 24 20.92 12.62 5.44
N ARG A 25 21.44 13.67 4.78
CA ARG A 25 20.64 14.55 3.93
C ARG A 25 20.08 13.80 2.71
N ALA A 26 20.87 12.93 2.09
CA ALA A 26 20.44 12.13 0.96
C ALA A 26 19.31 11.16 1.32
N PHE A 27 19.39 10.47 2.47
CA PHE A 27 18.32 9.57 2.93
C PHE A 27 17.03 10.32 3.27
N ASN A 28 17.12 11.42 4.02
CA ASN A 28 15.95 12.25 4.32
C ASN A 28 15.33 12.82 3.03
N GLY A 29 16.18 13.23 2.08
CA GLY A 29 15.75 13.67 0.76
C GLY A 29 15.04 12.56 -0.01
N ALA A 30 15.60 11.35 -0.05
CA ALA A 30 14.99 10.21 -0.72
C ALA A 30 13.64 9.82 -0.11
N ALA A 31 13.53 9.78 1.22
CA ALA A 31 12.26 9.49 1.90
C ALA A 31 11.20 10.57 1.61
N LEU A 32 11.61 11.84 1.57
CA LEU A 32 10.71 12.95 1.19
C LEU A 32 10.28 12.81 -0.28
N THR A 33 11.19 12.51 -1.19
CA THR A 33 10.88 12.26 -2.61
C THR A 33 9.88 11.13 -2.77
N VAL A 34 10.04 10.02 -2.03
CA VAL A 34 9.10 8.90 -2.03
C VAL A 34 7.74 9.29 -1.46
N ALA A 35 7.70 10.12 -0.41
CA ALA A 35 6.45 10.60 0.16
C ALA A 35 5.68 11.56 -0.79
N VAL A 36 6.40 12.30 -1.63
CA VAL A 36 5.84 13.19 -2.65
C VAL A 36 5.51 12.46 -3.95
N LEU A 37 6.09 11.28 -4.19
CA LEU A 37 5.91 10.45 -5.39
C LEU A 37 4.45 10.18 -5.81
N PRO A 38 3.44 10.06 -4.91
CA PRO A 38 2.06 9.90 -5.34
C PRO A 38 1.55 11.04 -6.24
N ILE A 39 2.07 12.26 -6.07
CA ILE A 39 1.67 13.44 -6.84
C ILE A 39 2.03 13.31 -8.34
N PRO A 40 3.32 13.13 -8.73
CA PRO A 40 3.67 12.96 -10.13
C PRO A 40 3.08 11.70 -10.74
N VAL A 41 2.96 10.60 -9.98
CA VAL A 41 2.34 9.35 -10.48
C VAL A 41 0.88 9.58 -10.87
N ALA A 42 0.14 10.33 -10.06
CA ALA A 42 -1.26 10.64 -10.32
C ALA A 42 -1.45 11.72 -11.40
N LEU A 43 -0.59 12.75 -11.44
CA LEU A 43 -0.62 13.81 -12.46
C LEU A 43 -0.27 13.30 -13.86
N LEU A 44 0.71 12.40 -13.96
CA LEU A 44 1.14 11.81 -15.23
C LEU A 44 0.23 10.65 -15.69
N HIS A 45 -0.83 10.33 -14.94
CA HIS A 45 -1.73 9.22 -15.19
C HIS A 45 -1.00 7.88 -15.42
N LEU A 46 0.13 7.65 -14.72
CA LEU A 46 0.90 6.40 -14.84
C LEU A 46 0.05 5.19 -14.40
N LEU A 47 -0.82 5.41 -13.41
CA LEU A 47 -1.79 4.43 -12.96
C LEU A 47 -3.19 4.88 -13.40
N PRO A 48 -3.90 4.10 -14.23
CA PRO A 48 -5.28 4.40 -14.55
C PRO A 48 -6.10 4.42 -13.26
N ALA A 49 -6.96 5.42 -13.13
CA ALA A 49 -7.88 5.59 -12.01
C ALA A 49 -9.13 6.31 -12.50
N TYR A 50 -10.25 6.12 -11.81
CA TYR A 50 -11.45 6.92 -12.07
C TYR A 50 -11.16 8.40 -11.80
N ARG A 51 -11.70 9.31 -12.61
CA ARG A 51 -11.41 10.74 -12.50
C ARG A 51 -11.66 11.30 -11.09
N ILE A 52 -12.81 10.95 -10.51
CA ILE A 52 -13.17 11.39 -9.15
C ILE A 52 -12.19 10.80 -8.13
N HIS A 53 -11.90 9.50 -8.25
CA HIS A 53 -10.98 8.79 -7.37
C HIS A 53 -9.55 9.38 -7.45
N ASN A 54 -9.09 9.78 -8.64
CA ASN A 54 -7.78 10.38 -8.83
C ASN A 54 -7.63 11.66 -8.00
N MET A 55 -8.65 12.53 -7.96
CA MET A 55 -8.59 13.75 -7.14
C MET A 55 -8.43 13.44 -5.65
N PHE A 56 -9.15 12.42 -5.14
CA PHE A 56 -8.97 11.96 -3.76
C PHE A 56 -7.55 11.42 -3.54
N LEU A 57 -7.06 10.55 -4.42
CA LEU A 57 -5.73 9.95 -4.28
C LEU A 57 -4.59 10.97 -4.32
N VAL A 58 -4.67 11.96 -5.22
CA VAL A 58 -3.68 13.06 -5.34
C VAL A 58 -3.51 13.80 -4.01
N PHE A 59 -4.57 13.95 -3.23
CA PHE A 59 -4.52 14.66 -1.95
C PHE A 59 -4.18 13.75 -0.77
N TYR A 60 -4.92 12.65 -0.61
CA TYR A 60 -4.83 11.81 0.58
C TYR A 60 -3.57 10.95 0.62
N ALA A 61 -3.10 10.43 -0.52
CA ALA A 61 -1.91 9.58 -0.55
C ALA A 61 -0.64 10.32 -0.08
N PRO A 62 -0.27 11.51 -0.62
CA PRO A 62 0.90 12.22 -0.12
C PRO A 62 0.71 12.74 1.30
N LEU A 63 -0.50 13.16 1.70
CA LEU A 63 -0.79 13.58 3.08
C LEU A 63 -0.50 12.45 4.06
N ILE A 64 -1.04 11.24 3.79
CA ILE A 64 -0.82 10.06 4.63
C ILE A 64 0.66 9.65 4.63
N CYS A 65 1.34 9.71 3.48
CA CYS A 65 2.76 9.40 3.38
C CYS A 65 3.61 10.39 4.20
N LEU A 66 3.33 11.69 4.11
CA LEU A 66 4.03 12.73 4.88
C LEU A 66 3.77 12.60 6.39
N LEU A 67 2.51 12.34 6.78
CA LEU A 67 2.15 12.13 8.18
C LEU A 67 2.86 10.88 8.74
N THR A 68 2.88 9.80 7.97
CA THR A 68 3.58 8.57 8.33
C THR A 68 5.08 8.78 8.41
N LEU A 69 5.67 9.51 7.46
CA LEU A 69 7.10 9.86 7.48
C LEU A 69 7.43 10.70 8.71
N GLY A 70 6.64 11.73 9.01
CA GLY A 70 6.81 12.56 10.21
C GLY A 70 6.70 11.75 11.49
N TYR A 71 5.71 10.86 11.58
CA TYR A 71 5.56 9.94 12.71
C TYR A 71 6.77 9.00 12.84
N LEU A 72 7.25 8.41 11.73
CA LEU A 72 8.41 7.52 11.77
C LEU A 72 9.69 8.26 12.17
N LEU A 73 9.88 9.50 11.72
CA LEU A 73 10.99 10.35 12.15
C LEU A 73 10.89 10.69 13.64
N TYR A 74 9.67 10.91 14.16
CA TYR A 74 9.43 11.12 15.58
C TYR A 74 9.76 9.89 16.42
N VAL A 75 9.36 8.69 16.00
CA VAL A 75 9.60 7.43 16.75
C VAL A 75 11.00 6.84 16.47
N ARG A 76 11.76 7.38 15.51
CA ARG A 76 13.08 6.87 15.10
C ARG A 76 13.99 6.55 16.28
N ASP A 77 14.15 7.47 17.22
CA ASP A 77 15.11 7.30 18.30
C ASP A 77 14.67 6.19 19.28
N ALA A 78 13.36 6.01 19.46
CA ALA A 78 12.80 4.87 20.19
C ALA A 78 13.01 3.55 19.42
N LEU A 79 12.84 3.54 18.10
CA LEU A 79 13.12 2.38 17.25
C LEU A 79 14.61 1.99 17.29
N ALA A 80 15.51 2.96 17.20
CA ALA A 80 16.94 2.73 17.34
C ALA A 80 17.24 2.13 18.73
N ARG A 81 16.78 2.77 19.81
CA ARG A 81 17.02 2.24 21.17
C ARG A 81 16.48 0.82 21.35
N THR A 82 15.31 0.49 20.79
CA THR A 82 14.72 -0.84 20.91
C THR A 82 15.43 -1.90 20.05
N MET A 83 15.82 -1.58 18.81
CA MET A 83 16.61 -2.48 17.96
C MET A 83 17.96 -2.81 18.60
N PHE A 84 18.64 -1.78 19.15
CA PHE A 84 20.02 -1.88 19.62
C PHE A 84 20.20 -2.10 21.11
N LYS A 85 19.10 -2.18 21.89
CA LYS A 85 19.13 -2.52 23.32
C LYS A 85 19.93 -3.77 23.65
N HIS A 86 20.05 -4.70 22.70
CA HIS A 86 20.75 -5.97 22.89
C HIS A 86 22.25 -5.86 22.60
N LEU A 87 22.66 -4.97 21.70
CA LEU A 87 24.08 -4.70 21.44
C LEU A 87 24.69 -3.91 22.59
N LEU A 88 23.91 -3.03 23.23
CA LEU A 88 24.35 -2.23 24.38
C LEU A 88 24.41 -3.03 25.70
N LYS A 89 23.87 -4.25 25.74
CA LYS A 89 24.01 -5.10 26.92
C LYS A 89 25.36 -5.81 26.83
N PRO A 90 26.33 -5.52 27.72
CA PRO A 90 27.59 -6.24 27.72
C PRO A 90 27.30 -7.74 27.80
N LEU A 91 27.97 -8.52 26.95
CA LEU A 91 27.87 -9.98 27.04
C LEU A 91 28.28 -10.36 28.47
N PRO A 92 27.44 -11.13 29.20
CA PRO A 92 27.86 -11.64 30.50
C PRO A 92 29.16 -12.40 30.28
N ARG A 93 30.25 -11.96 30.93
CA ARG A 93 31.55 -12.63 30.87
C ARG A 93 31.30 -14.10 31.14
N ASP A 94 31.76 -14.94 30.23
CA ASP A 94 31.56 -16.38 30.28
C ASP A 94 32.34 -16.93 31.47
N SER A 95 31.73 -16.89 32.66
CA SER A 95 32.26 -17.58 33.82
C SER A 95 32.09 -19.06 33.51
N GLY A 96 33.16 -19.73 33.06
CA GLY A 96 33.18 -21.15 32.64
C GLY A 96 32.76 -22.17 33.71
N TYR A 97 32.12 -21.72 34.79
CA TYR A 97 31.63 -22.49 35.92
C TYR A 97 30.16 -22.95 35.77
N TYR A 98 29.36 -22.36 34.89
CA TYR A 98 27.95 -22.74 34.75
C TYR A 98 27.68 -23.51 33.45
N PRO A 99 27.12 -24.72 33.52
CA PRO A 99 26.71 -25.45 32.31
C PRO A 99 25.69 -24.63 31.53
N GLU A 100 25.87 -24.55 30.20
CA GLU A 100 24.98 -23.84 29.29
C GLU A 100 23.52 -24.31 29.49
N ARG A 101 22.72 -23.52 30.22
CA ARG A 101 21.29 -23.74 30.31
C ARG A 101 20.67 -23.56 28.93
N ALA A 102 19.69 -24.42 28.59
CA ALA A 102 18.96 -24.39 27.32
C ALA A 102 18.38 -22.99 26.97
N SER A 103 18.10 -22.16 27.97
CA SER A 103 17.66 -20.78 27.81
C SER A 103 18.68 -19.88 27.08
N VAL A 104 19.98 -20.15 27.20
CA VAL A 104 21.04 -19.38 26.52
C VAL A 104 21.00 -19.64 25.01
N ARG A 105 20.84 -20.91 24.61
CA ARG A 105 20.72 -21.29 23.19
C ARG A 105 19.47 -20.70 22.55
N LEU A 106 18.33 -20.78 23.24
CA LEU A 106 17.07 -20.19 22.76
C LEU A 106 17.20 -18.68 22.58
N ARG A 107 17.89 -17.99 23.50
CA ARG A 107 18.11 -16.54 23.40
C ARG A 107 19.05 -16.15 22.25
N ARG A 108 20.10 -16.94 21.97
CA ARG A 108 20.98 -16.75 20.80
C ARG A 108 20.20 -16.96 19.50
N LEU A 109 19.40 -18.03 19.42
CA LEU A 109 18.55 -18.31 18.27
C LEU A 109 17.54 -17.18 18.04
N TRP A 110 16.86 -16.73 19.10
CA TRP A 110 15.89 -15.63 19.01
C TRP A 110 16.54 -14.32 18.54
N ALA A 111 17.75 -14.01 19.00
CA ALA A 111 18.49 -12.85 18.54
C ALA A 111 18.85 -12.96 17.04
N ALA A 112 19.30 -14.14 16.59
CA ALA A 112 19.60 -14.39 15.19
C ALA A 112 18.36 -14.28 14.29
N VAL A 113 17.25 -14.91 14.70
CA VAL A 113 15.96 -14.84 13.98
C VAL A 113 15.48 -13.40 13.88
N ARG A 114 15.52 -12.64 14.98
CA ARG A 114 15.11 -11.25 14.97
C ARG A 114 15.98 -10.39 14.04
N ASN A 115 17.30 -10.59 14.05
CA ASN A 115 18.20 -9.88 13.15
C ASN A 115 17.93 -10.24 11.68
N ALA A 116 17.64 -11.51 11.39
CA ALA A 116 17.23 -11.95 10.06
C ALA A 116 15.91 -11.30 9.64
N ILE A 117 14.90 -11.26 10.51
CA ILE A 117 13.62 -10.58 10.25
C ILE A 117 13.85 -9.11 9.94
N LEU A 118 14.60 -8.38 10.77
CA LEU A 118 14.88 -6.95 10.56
C LEU A 118 15.65 -6.70 9.24
N THR A 119 16.47 -7.67 8.82
CA THR A 119 17.22 -7.58 7.56
C THR A 119 16.33 -7.85 6.34
N LEU A 120 15.39 -8.79 6.44
CA LEU A 120 14.47 -9.16 5.37
C LEU A 120 13.23 -8.26 5.28
N LEU A 121 12.89 -7.55 6.36
CA LEU A 121 11.68 -6.73 6.46
C LEU A 121 11.55 -5.67 5.35
N PRO A 122 12.60 -4.89 4.98
CA PRO A 122 12.49 -3.93 3.88
C PRO A 122 12.19 -4.60 2.54
N ALA A 123 12.82 -5.74 2.25
CA ALA A 123 12.55 -6.50 1.02
C ALA A 123 11.12 -7.03 1.00
N PHE A 124 10.62 -7.53 2.14
CA PHE A 124 9.24 -7.98 2.28
C PHE A 124 8.24 -6.83 2.08
N LEU A 125 8.53 -5.62 2.59
CA LEU A 125 7.70 -4.44 2.39
C LEU A 125 7.68 -3.97 0.93
N LEU A 126 8.83 -4.04 0.23
CA LEU A 126 8.88 -3.76 -1.21
C LEU A 126 8.08 -4.79 -2.03
N LEU A 127 8.19 -6.07 -1.70
CA LEU A 127 7.38 -7.13 -2.32
C LEU A 127 5.88 -6.93 -2.05
N THR A 128 5.53 -6.53 -0.83
CA THR A 128 4.14 -6.21 -0.46
C THR A 128 3.63 -5.00 -1.24
N SER A 129 4.44 -3.94 -1.37
CA SER A 129 4.13 -2.76 -2.18
C SER A 129 3.85 -3.15 -3.63
N PHE A 130 4.72 -3.96 -4.23
CA PHE A 130 4.54 -4.48 -5.58
C PHE A 130 3.27 -5.34 -5.71
N GLY A 131 3.02 -6.22 -4.72
CA GLY A 131 1.81 -7.02 -4.65
C GLY A 131 0.53 -6.18 -4.59
N CYS A 132 0.54 -5.08 -3.84
CA CYS A 132 -0.56 -4.12 -3.81
C CYS A 132 -0.83 -3.49 -5.19
N VAL A 133 0.22 -3.13 -5.94
CA VAL A 133 0.07 -2.58 -7.31
C VAL A 133 -0.50 -3.63 -8.27
N MET A 134 -0.01 -4.86 -8.23
CA MET A 134 -0.54 -5.95 -9.06
C MET A 134 -2.00 -6.27 -8.74
N ARG A 135 -2.37 -6.27 -7.45
CA ARG A 135 -3.75 -6.47 -7.03
C ARG A 135 -4.63 -5.26 -7.38
N TYR A 136 -4.12 -4.04 -7.27
CA TYR A 136 -4.83 -2.82 -7.67
C TYR A 136 -5.18 -2.86 -9.16
N THR A 137 -4.22 -3.17 -10.03
CA THR A 137 -4.44 -3.19 -11.49
C THR A 137 -5.44 -4.27 -11.91
N THR A 138 -5.38 -5.46 -11.32
CA THR A 138 -6.35 -6.54 -11.59
C THR A 138 -7.76 -6.19 -11.12
N LEU A 139 -7.89 -5.64 -9.90
CA LEU A 139 -9.17 -5.20 -9.35
C LEU A 139 -9.77 -4.03 -10.13
N LEU A 140 -8.93 -3.10 -10.59
CA LEU A 140 -9.35 -1.97 -11.42
C LEU A 140 -9.86 -2.43 -12.78
N ASN A 141 -9.17 -3.37 -13.44
CA ASN A 141 -9.66 -3.92 -14.70
C ASN A 141 -11.03 -4.59 -14.52
N ARG A 142 -11.22 -5.31 -13.41
CA ARG A 142 -12.51 -5.91 -13.05
C ARG A 142 -13.58 -4.86 -12.76
N SER A 143 -13.24 -3.78 -12.06
CA SER A 143 -14.19 -2.71 -11.74
C SER A 143 -14.65 -1.98 -13.00
N VAL A 144 -13.72 -1.70 -13.92
CA VAL A 144 -14.01 -1.06 -15.21
C VAL A 144 -14.90 -1.94 -16.08
N ALA A 145 -14.66 -3.25 -16.12
CA ALA A 145 -15.50 -4.18 -16.89
C ALA A 145 -16.96 -4.14 -16.40
N LEU A 146 -17.18 -4.24 -15.09
CA LEU A 146 -18.52 -4.17 -14.49
C LEU A 146 -19.19 -2.80 -14.73
N ALA A 147 -18.46 -1.71 -14.56
CA ALA A 147 -18.99 -0.37 -14.80
C ALA A 147 -19.34 -0.15 -16.28
N SER A 148 -18.60 -0.77 -17.21
CA SER A 148 -18.89 -0.71 -18.64
C SER A 148 -20.16 -1.47 -19.03
N GLU A 149 -20.47 -2.59 -18.35
CA GLU A 149 -21.71 -3.34 -18.55
C GLU A 149 -22.91 -2.51 -18.12
N VAL A 150 -22.87 -1.91 -16.91
CA VAL A 150 -23.94 -1.03 -16.41
C VAL A 150 -24.15 0.19 -17.31
N LEU A 151 -23.06 0.78 -17.83
CA LEU A 151 -23.17 1.91 -18.74
C LEU A 151 -23.75 1.50 -20.10
N THR A 152 -23.40 0.31 -20.61
CA THR A 152 -23.96 -0.23 -21.85
C THR A 152 -25.46 -0.47 -21.70
N GLU A 153 -25.89 -1.05 -20.57
CA GLU A 153 -27.30 -1.27 -20.25
C GLU A 153 -28.09 0.04 -20.17
N ARG A 154 -27.50 1.10 -19.59
CA ARG A 154 -28.12 2.44 -19.58
C ARG A 154 -28.15 3.11 -20.96
N LEU A 155 -27.20 2.78 -21.84
CA LEU A 155 -27.03 3.42 -23.15
C LEU A 155 -27.83 2.75 -24.26
N VAL A 156 -28.10 1.45 -24.17
CA VAL A 156 -29.07 0.78 -25.03
C VAL A 156 -30.43 1.30 -24.57
N PRO A 157 -31.00 2.34 -25.22
CA PRO A 157 -32.36 2.74 -24.89
C PRO A 157 -33.18 1.50 -25.20
N SER A 158 -34.00 1.05 -24.26
CA SER A 158 -34.93 -0.05 -24.49
C SER A 158 -35.71 0.21 -25.80
N GLU A 159 -35.23 -0.34 -26.91
CA GLU A 159 -35.90 -0.28 -28.22
C GLU A 159 -37.29 -0.93 -28.11
N ASP A 160 -37.54 -1.71 -27.05
CA ASP A 160 -38.82 -2.27 -26.67
C ASP A 160 -39.82 -1.28 -26.02
N VAL A 161 -39.43 -0.05 -25.66
CA VAL A 161 -40.37 0.99 -25.16
C VAL A 161 -40.92 1.87 -26.31
N GLY A 162 -40.55 1.52 -27.55
CA GLY A 162 -40.88 2.27 -28.76
C GLY A 162 -41.61 1.48 -29.84
N MET A 163 -42.20 0.31 -29.59
CA MET A 163 -43.45 -0.02 -30.27
C MET A 163 -44.51 0.93 -29.70
N LEU A 164 -44.50 2.16 -30.20
CA LEU A 164 -45.71 2.90 -30.46
C LEU A 164 -46.59 1.97 -31.31
N THR A 165 -47.37 1.11 -30.65
CA THR A 165 -48.74 0.93 -31.07
C THR A 165 -49.29 2.35 -31.13
N ILE A 166 -49.22 2.96 -32.31
CA ILE A 166 -50.07 4.08 -32.66
C ILE A 166 -51.46 3.56 -32.30
N PRO A 167 -52.11 4.07 -31.23
CA PRO A 167 -53.47 3.67 -30.97
C PRO A 167 -54.25 3.97 -32.25
N PRO A 168 -55.00 3.02 -32.81
CA PRO A 168 -55.86 3.31 -33.96
C PRO A 168 -56.71 4.54 -33.59
N PRO A 169 -56.95 5.48 -34.53
CA PRO A 169 -57.58 6.76 -34.23
C PRO A 169 -58.98 6.54 -33.65
N GLU A 170 -59.05 6.49 -32.32
CA GLU A 170 -60.29 6.32 -31.59
C GLU A 170 -60.95 7.69 -31.49
N SER A 171 -61.86 7.89 -32.44
CA SER A 171 -63.10 8.66 -32.33
C SER A 171 -63.26 9.45 -31.04
N ALA A 172 -63.23 10.77 -31.17
CA ALA A 172 -63.54 11.75 -30.15
C ALA A 172 -64.81 11.41 -29.35
N ALA A 173 -64.65 11.03 -28.08
CA ALA A 173 -65.75 11.08 -27.12
C ALA A 173 -65.27 11.31 -25.67
N LYS A 174 -65.38 12.58 -25.27
CA LYS A 174 -65.90 13.05 -23.98
C LYS A 174 -64.97 13.06 -22.74
N PRO A 175 -64.86 14.20 -22.02
CA PRO A 175 -64.06 14.31 -20.80
C PRO A 175 -64.90 13.96 -19.57
N THR A 176 -64.41 13.12 -18.65
CA THR A 176 -64.97 13.04 -17.28
C THR A 176 -63.96 12.45 -16.27
N ARG A 177 -63.47 13.34 -15.39
CA ARG A 177 -63.17 13.20 -13.95
C ARG A 177 -62.12 12.17 -13.43
N LEU A 178 -61.14 12.73 -12.73
CA LEU A 178 -60.49 12.22 -11.50
C LEU A 178 -61.53 11.65 -10.49
N PRO A 179 -61.19 10.77 -9.51
CA PRO A 179 -59.90 10.61 -8.83
C PRO A 179 -59.50 9.14 -8.51
N ALA A 180 -58.34 8.93 -7.88
CA ALA A 180 -58.18 8.23 -6.60
C ALA A 180 -56.82 7.51 -6.45
N ARG A 181 -56.18 7.88 -5.34
CA ARG A 181 -55.03 7.27 -4.70
C ARG A 181 -55.41 5.90 -4.12
N THR A 182 -54.72 4.84 -4.53
CA THR A 182 -54.73 3.56 -3.82
C THR A 182 -53.31 2.98 -3.76
N THR A 183 -52.79 2.97 -2.53
CA THR A 183 -51.70 2.14 -2.03
C THR A 183 -51.98 0.67 -2.32
N GLY A 184 -51.17 0.07 -3.21
CA GLY A 184 -51.27 -1.31 -3.64
C GLY A 184 -50.00 -2.10 -3.30
N LYS A 185 -50.12 -2.90 -2.25
CA LYS A 185 -49.27 -4.01 -1.80
C LYS A 185 -48.96 -4.94 -2.99
N ARG A 186 -47.70 -5.00 -3.46
CA ARG A 186 -47.32 -5.90 -4.56
C ARG A 186 -46.77 -7.21 -4.01
N ALA A 187 -47.52 -8.26 -4.30
CA ALA A 187 -47.23 -9.65 -4.03
C ALA A 187 -45.97 -10.12 -4.75
N GLN A 188 -45.19 -10.96 -4.05
CA GLN A 188 -44.25 -11.89 -4.63
C GLN A 188 -45.04 -12.92 -5.45
N THR A 189 -44.84 -12.92 -6.76
CA THR A 189 -45.19 -14.03 -7.62
C THR A 189 -43.87 -14.67 -8.06
N GLU A 190 -43.56 -15.83 -7.49
CA GLU A 190 -42.65 -16.80 -8.09
C GLU A 190 -43.22 -17.18 -9.46
N ASP A 191 -42.56 -16.74 -10.54
CA ASP A 191 -42.85 -17.22 -11.89
C ASP A 191 -41.63 -17.94 -12.45
N ARG A 192 -41.75 -19.26 -12.40
CA ARG A 192 -41.38 -20.26 -13.40
C ARG A 192 -40.29 -19.85 -14.42
N GLY A 193 -39.15 -20.53 -14.27
CA GLY A 193 -38.05 -20.52 -15.22
C GLY A 193 -38.49 -20.94 -16.62
N VAL A 194 -38.51 -19.97 -17.53
CA VAL A 194 -38.28 -20.18 -18.94
C VAL A 194 -36.77 -20.07 -19.12
N ALA A 195 -36.12 -21.21 -19.37
CA ALA A 195 -34.74 -21.24 -19.84
C ALA A 195 -34.72 -20.65 -21.26
N VAL A 196 -34.66 -19.32 -21.34
CA VAL A 196 -34.28 -18.62 -22.57
C VAL A 196 -32.81 -18.95 -22.77
N ASP A 197 -32.53 -19.82 -23.73
CA ASP A 197 -31.20 -20.06 -24.26
C ASP A 197 -30.75 -18.77 -24.97
N THR A 198 -30.31 -17.80 -24.17
CA THR A 198 -29.60 -16.61 -24.64
C THR A 198 -28.18 -17.01 -24.98
N THR A 199 -28.04 -17.80 -26.05
CA THR A 199 -26.83 -17.79 -26.87
C THR A 199 -26.74 -16.43 -27.56
N VAL A 200 -26.46 -15.40 -26.74
CA VAL A 200 -26.00 -14.10 -27.20
C VAL A 200 -24.70 -14.39 -27.93
N ALA A 201 -24.77 -14.37 -29.26
CA ALA A 201 -23.60 -14.32 -30.10
C ALA A 201 -22.71 -13.22 -29.53
N ARG A 202 -21.61 -13.64 -28.90
CA ARG A 202 -20.60 -12.79 -28.31
C ARG A 202 -19.92 -12.10 -29.47
N THR A 203 -20.54 -11.06 -30.02
CA THR A 203 -19.95 -10.19 -31.02
C THR A 203 -18.69 -9.65 -30.34
N GLU A 204 -17.53 -10.20 -30.72
CA GLU A 204 -16.24 -9.74 -30.22
C GLU A 204 -16.13 -8.27 -30.60
N GLY A 205 -16.53 -7.40 -29.68
CA GLY A 205 -16.51 -5.97 -29.88
C GLY A 205 -15.10 -5.57 -30.28
N SER A 206 -15.00 -4.81 -31.38
CA SER A 206 -13.71 -4.36 -31.90
C SER A 206 -12.85 -3.81 -30.76
N PRO A 207 -11.58 -4.23 -30.61
CA PRO A 207 -10.73 -3.81 -29.50
C PRO A 207 -10.62 -2.28 -29.40
N ALA A 208 -10.74 -1.56 -30.52
CA ALA A 208 -10.80 -0.10 -30.57
C ALA A 208 -12.02 0.48 -29.82
N GLN A 209 -13.19 -0.13 -29.94
CA GLN A 209 -14.41 0.32 -29.23
C GLN A 209 -14.29 0.08 -27.73
N SER A 210 -13.70 -1.04 -27.32
CA SER A 210 -13.48 -1.35 -25.90
C SER A 210 -12.58 -0.32 -25.20
N ALA A 211 -11.56 0.19 -25.90
CA ALA A 211 -10.67 1.22 -25.37
C ALA A 211 -11.37 2.58 -25.20
N VAL A 212 -12.21 2.98 -26.16
CA VAL A 212 -13.00 4.23 -26.10
C VAL A 212 -14.04 4.15 -24.99
N LEU A 213 -14.76 3.03 -24.88
CA LEU A 213 -15.74 2.79 -23.79
C LEU A 213 -15.05 2.83 -22.43
N ARG A 214 -13.91 2.15 -22.28
CA ARG A 214 -13.12 2.17 -21.04
C ARG A 214 -12.73 3.59 -20.63
N ARG A 215 -12.23 4.39 -21.55
CA ARG A 215 -11.87 5.79 -21.26
C ARG A 215 -13.08 6.60 -20.82
N ARG A 216 -14.22 6.42 -21.49
CA ARG A 216 -15.47 7.12 -21.15
C ARG A 216 -16.00 6.71 -19.77
N VAL A 217 -15.93 5.42 -19.42
CA VAL A 217 -16.30 4.92 -18.09
C VAL A 217 -15.42 5.54 -17.00
N LEU A 218 -14.11 5.62 -17.21
CA LEU A 218 -13.18 6.24 -16.25
C LEU A 218 -13.43 7.75 -16.07
N GLU A 219 -13.92 8.42 -17.11
CA GLU A 219 -14.19 9.87 -17.11
C GLU A 219 -15.57 10.23 -16.53
N VAL A 220 -16.59 9.39 -16.74
CA VAL A 220 -18.01 9.69 -16.44
C VAL A 220 -18.52 9.02 -15.17
N ALA A 221 -17.94 7.91 -14.71
CA ALA A 221 -18.46 7.17 -13.57
C ALA A 221 -18.51 8.03 -12.29
N GLU A 222 -19.69 8.10 -11.68
CA GLU A 222 -19.91 8.77 -10.38
C GLU A 222 -19.40 7.91 -9.22
N THR A 223 -19.12 8.53 -8.08
CA THR A 223 -18.54 7.83 -6.91
C THR A 223 -19.39 6.65 -6.42
N ALA A 224 -20.72 6.76 -6.50
CA ALA A 224 -21.65 5.70 -6.08
C ALA A 224 -21.64 4.49 -7.03
N ASP A 225 -21.28 4.70 -8.30
CA ASP A 225 -21.29 3.67 -9.35
C ASP A 225 -19.95 2.94 -9.48
N ILE A 226 -18.92 3.27 -8.67
CA ILE A 226 -17.59 2.64 -8.74
C ILE A 226 -17.55 1.37 -7.87
N PRO A 227 -17.53 0.16 -8.46
CA PRO A 227 -17.39 -1.06 -7.68
C PRO A 227 -15.98 -1.13 -7.06
N TYR A 228 -15.91 -1.62 -5.83
CA TYR A 228 -14.66 -1.77 -5.05
C TYR A 228 -13.89 -0.47 -4.74
N PHE A 229 -14.58 0.68 -4.66
CA PHE A 229 -13.94 1.97 -4.38
C PHE A 229 -12.99 1.95 -3.16
N VAL A 230 -13.44 1.40 -2.03
CA VAL A 230 -12.65 1.35 -0.78
C VAL A 230 -11.43 0.45 -0.94
N GLU A 231 -11.59 -0.71 -1.57
CA GLU A 231 -10.49 -1.67 -1.76
C GLU A 231 -9.42 -1.11 -2.70
N LEU A 232 -9.82 -0.45 -3.80
CA LEU A 232 -8.90 0.26 -4.70
C LEU A 232 -8.13 1.36 -3.96
N THR A 233 -8.82 2.14 -3.13
CA THR A 233 -8.20 3.20 -2.31
C THR A 233 -7.13 2.62 -1.38
N MET A 234 -7.48 1.55 -0.65
CA MET A 234 -6.59 0.91 0.31
C MET A 234 -5.38 0.27 -0.36
N LEU A 235 -5.54 -0.37 -1.52
CA LEU A 235 -4.44 -0.95 -2.29
C LEU A 235 -3.50 0.12 -2.83
N TYR A 236 -4.05 1.24 -3.33
CA TYR A 236 -3.25 2.37 -3.80
C TYR A 236 -2.42 2.96 -2.67
N ILE A 237 -3.05 3.40 -1.56
CA ILE A 237 -2.36 3.99 -0.41
C ILE A 237 -1.36 3.00 0.20
N GLY A 238 -1.76 1.72 0.32
CA GLY A 238 -0.93 0.65 0.86
C GLY A 238 0.35 0.43 0.05
N SER A 239 0.31 0.59 -1.29
CA SER A 239 1.51 0.46 -2.13
C SER A 239 2.58 1.49 -1.77
N PHE A 240 2.20 2.77 -1.61
CA PHE A 240 3.13 3.83 -1.24
C PHE A 240 3.58 3.74 0.22
N LEU A 241 2.67 3.42 1.13
CA LEU A 241 3.00 3.24 2.54
C LEU A 241 4.01 2.11 2.78
N ALA A 242 3.83 0.97 2.10
CA ALA A 242 4.76 -0.14 2.20
C ALA A 242 6.14 0.23 1.62
N ALA A 243 6.18 0.90 0.47
CA ALA A 243 7.43 1.39 -0.12
C ALA A 243 8.14 2.40 0.81
N LEU A 244 7.42 3.39 1.33
CA LEU A 244 7.93 4.37 2.28
C LEU A 244 8.49 3.70 3.54
N GLY A 245 7.76 2.75 4.11
CA GLY A 245 8.20 1.97 5.26
C GLY A 245 9.51 1.23 4.99
N ALA A 246 9.68 0.64 3.79
CA ALA A 246 10.92 -0.01 3.39
C ALA A 246 12.10 0.97 3.36
N PHE A 247 11.94 2.14 2.73
CA PHE A 247 12.99 3.17 2.67
C PHE A 247 13.36 3.71 4.05
N VAL A 248 12.37 3.96 4.89
CA VAL A 248 12.61 4.42 6.25
C VAL A 248 13.36 3.36 7.06
N LEU A 249 12.98 2.09 6.97
CA LEU A 249 13.69 1.02 7.67
C LEU A 249 15.13 0.85 7.18
N MET A 250 15.38 0.99 5.87
CA MET A 250 16.74 1.02 5.34
C MET A 250 17.54 2.19 5.92
N GLY A 251 16.97 3.39 5.94
CA GLY A 251 17.59 4.57 6.55
C GLY A 251 17.83 4.44 8.06
N LEU A 252 16.89 3.84 8.79
CA LEU A 252 17.02 3.56 10.22
C LEU A 252 18.15 2.57 10.52
N ARG A 253 18.27 1.52 9.70
CA ARG A 253 19.36 0.55 9.83
C ARG A 253 20.71 1.22 9.64
N GLU A 254 20.84 2.06 8.62
CA GLU A 254 22.09 2.76 8.32
C GLU A 254 22.44 3.79 9.41
N TYR A 255 21.46 4.60 9.81
CA TYR A 255 21.59 5.55 10.93
C TYR A 255 22.11 4.89 12.20
N ALA A 256 21.65 3.68 12.48
CA ALA A 256 22.00 3.03 13.72
C ALA A 256 23.33 2.25 13.68
N LYS A 257 23.77 1.80 12.51
CA LYS A 257 25.17 1.38 12.34
C LYS A 257 26.10 2.55 12.68
N GLU A 258 25.79 3.72 12.14
CA GLU A 258 26.55 4.96 12.34
C GLU A 258 26.56 5.39 13.82
N ALA A 259 25.38 5.46 14.46
CA ALA A 259 25.26 5.90 15.85
C ALA A 259 26.01 4.99 16.85
N LEU A 260 26.31 3.75 16.46
CA LEU A 260 27.06 2.80 17.28
C LEU A 260 28.56 2.75 16.94
N GLY A 261 29.00 3.48 15.92
CA GLY A 261 30.38 3.42 15.44
C GLY A 261 30.78 2.02 14.94
N LEU A 262 29.81 1.16 14.61
CA LEU A 262 30.10 -0.21 14.19
C LEU A 262 30.54 -0.20 12.73
N SER A 263 31.75 -0.70 12.49
CA SER A 263 32.22 -0.99 11.14
C SER A 263 31.32 -2.03 10.49
N GLU A 264 31.12 -1.94 9.16
CA GLU A 264 30.36 -2.95 8.41
C GLU A 264 30.94 -4.35 8.60
N ARG A 265 32.27 -4.45 8.77
CA ARG A 265 32.95 -5.71 9.07
C ARG A 265 32.51 -6.29 10.41
N ASP A 266 32.33 -5.47 11.43
CA ASP A 266 31.95 -5.92 12.78
C ASP A 266 30.49 -6.40 12.81
N VAL A 267 29.62 -5.75 12.04
CA VAL A 267 28.23 -6.17 11.87
C VAL A 267 28.13 -7.50 11.12
N VAL A 268 28.91 -7.69 10.06
CA VAL A 268 28.90 -8.93 9.26
C VAL A 268 29.55 -10.10 10.00
N LEU A 269 30.65 -9.85 10.72
CA LEU A 269 31.40 -10.88 11.44
C LEU A 269 30.82 -11.18 12.83
N GLY A 270 29.84 -10.39 13.31
CA GLY A 270 29.28 -10.53 14.64
C GLY A 270 30.31 -10.36 15.76
N ARG A 271 31.50 -9.83 15.44
CA ARG A 271 32.55 -9.50 16.41
C ARG A 271 32.24 -8.13 16.99
N ILE A 272 31.33 -8.12 17.96
CA ILE A 272 31.28 -7.01 18.90
C ILE A 272 32.56 -7.16 19.71
N LEU A 273 33.50 -6.24 19.52
CA LEU A 273 34.82 -6.18 20.13
C LEU A 273 34.80 -6.71 21.56
N VAL A 274 35.19 -7.97 21.73
CA VAL A 274 35.77 -8.47 22.96
C VAL A 274 37.26 -8.21 22.78
N GLU A 275 37.67 -6.95 22.85
CA GLU A 275 39.06 -6.66 23.17
C GLU A 275 39.21 -7.00 24.66
N THR A 276 39.75 -8.18 24.87
CA THR A 276 40.29 -8.62 26.16
C THR A 276 41.43 -7.67 26.54
N GLU A 277 41.20 -6.86 27.57
CA GLU A 277 42.27 -6.50 28.52
C GLU A 277 42.93 -7.75 29.09
#